data_AF-A0AAN9Z4X7-F1
#
_entry.id   AF-A0AAN9Z4X7-F1
#
_cell.length_a   1.000
_cell.length_b   1.000
_cell.length_c   1.000
_cell.angle_alpha   90.00
_cell.angle_beta   90.00
_cell.angle_gamma   90.00
#
_symmetry.space_group_name_H-M   'P 1'
#
loop_
_entity.id
_entity.type
_entity.pdbx_description
1 polymer ?
#
loop_
_entity_poly.entity_id
_entity_poly.type
_entity_poly.pdbx_seq_one_letter_code
_entity_poly.pdbx_strand_id
1 'polypeptide(L)'
;MTSVRRKGYTILSEATSVIRLVIEKCDDENNSGVLQHMLHNINFRVANYTGVSVRTVTSIRKEGFEAGGAALSNPGKKRPYSEEKTITH
;
A
#
# COMPACT_ATOMS: atom_id res chain seq x y z
N MET A 1 -19.51 5.79 15.80
CA MET A 1 -18.13 6.31 15.88
C MET A 1 -18.05 7.56 15.02
N THR A 2 -17.87 8.73 15.64
CA THR A 2 -17.84 10.01 14.93
C THR A 2 -16.45 10.26 14.34
N SER A 3 -16.38 10.36 13.01
CA SER A 3 -15.14 10.72 12.29
C SER A 3 -14.75 12.16 12.64
N VAL A 4 -13.69 12.33 13.44
CA VAL A 4 -13.08 13.64 13.68
C VAL A 4 -12.42 14.11 12.39
N ARG A 5 -13.09 14.98 11.63
CA ARG A 5 -12.48 15.65 10.47
C ARG A 5 -11.39 16.59 10.99
N ARG A 6 -10.11 16.21 10.85
CA ARG A 6 -8.99 17.11 11.12
C ARG A 6 -8.99 18.21 10.06
N LYS A 7 -9.44 19.41 10.43
CA LYS A 7 -9.44 20.59 9.57
C LYS A 7 -7.98 20.92 9.18
N GLY A 8 -7.70 21.06 7.88
CA GLY A 8 -6.39 21.52 7.36
C GLY A 8 -5.43 20.45 6.84
N TYR A 9 -5.79 19.16 6.84
CA TYR A 9 -4.94 18.12 6.24
C TYR A 9 -5.37 17.84 4.80
N THR A 10 -4.48 18.11 3.83
CA THR A 10 -4.70 17.77 2.42
C THR A 10 -4.16 16.37 2.17
N ILE A 11 -5.02 15.47 1.68
CA ILE A 11 -4.61 14.14 1.24
C ILE A 11 -3.87 14.31 -0.09
N LEU A 12 -2.63 13.84 -0.15
CA LEU A 12 -1.84 13.87 -1.39
C LEU A 12 -2.51 13.01 -2.49
N SER A 13 -2.23 13.34 -3.75
CA SER A 13 -2.81 12.64 -4.90
C SER A 13 -2.54 11.13 -4.87
N GLU A 14 -1.32 10.73 -4.50
CA GLU A 14 -0.93 9.32 -4.38
C GLU A 14 -1.78 8.57 -3.34
N ALA A 15 -1.99 9.19 -2.17
CA ALA A 15 -2.83 8.60 -1.13
C ALA A 15 -4.30 8.51 -1.58
N THR A 16 -4.79 9.51 -2.31
CA THR A 16 -6.15 9.49 -2.90
C THR A 16 -6.32 8.33 -3.89
N SER A 17 -5.31 8.06 -4.73
CA SER A 17 -5.33 6.93 -5.65
C SER A 17 -5.42 5.58 -4.93
N VAL A 18 -4.65 5.40 -3.86
CA VAL A 18 -4.71 4.19 -3.03
C VAL A 18 -6.09 4.05 -2.39
N ILE A 19 -6.64 5.12 -1.81
CA ILE A 19 -7.97 5.12 -1.19
C ILE A 19 -9.03 4.72 -2.21
N ARG A 20 -8.97 5.25 -3.44
CA ARG A 20 -9.90 4.90 -4.52
C ARG A 20 -9.89 3.40 -4.84
N LEU A 21 -8.71 2.79 -4.92
CA LEU A 21 -8.60 1.35 -5.19
C LEU A 21 -9.19 0.50 -4.06
N VAL A 22 -8.95 0.91 -2.80
CA VAL A 22 -9.55 0.23 -1.64
C VAL A 22 -11.08 0.31 -1.70
N ILE A 23 -11.64 1.48 -2.03
CA ILE A 23 -13.09 1.67 -2.18
C ILE A 23 -13.65 0.71 -3.23
N GLU A 24 -13.04 0.68 -4.43
CA GLU A 24 -13.48 -0.17 -5.53
C GLU A 24 -13.50 -1.66 -5.12
N LYS A 25 -12.46 -2.14 -4.44
CA LYS A 25 -12.41 -3.54 -4.00
C LYS A 25 -13.40 -3.86 -2.89
N CYS A 26 -13.66 -2.93 -1.99
CA CYS A 26 -14.71 -3.09 -0.98
C CYS A 26 -16.11 -3.10 -1.62
N ASP A 27 -16.36 -2.25 -2.62
CA ASP A 27 -17.63 -2.22 -3.36
C ASP A 27 -17.83 -3.52 -4.15
N ASP A 28 -16.79 -4.04 -4.81
CA ASP A 28 -16.82 -5.34 -5.50
C ASP A 28 -17.17 -6.49 -4.54
N GLU A 29 -16.54 -6.53 -3.37
CA GLU A 29 -16.82 -7.55 -2.34
C GLU A 29 -18.24 -7.42 -1.78
N ASN A 30 -18.71 -6.19 -1.56
CA ASN A 30 -20.08 -5.94 -1.10
C ASN A 30 -21.12 -6.37 -2.14
N ASN A 31 -20.88 -6.05 -3.42
CA ASN A 31 -21.78 -6.40 -4.52
C ASN A 31 -21.83 -7.90 -4.79
N SER A 32 -20.71 -8.60 -4.63
CA SER A 32 -20.63 -10.06 -4.81
C SER A 32 -21.02 -10.87 -3.57
N GLY A 33 -21.03 -10.24 -2.39
CA GLY A 33 -21.32 -10.89 -1.11
C GLY A 33 -20.21 -11.85 -0.65
N VAL A 34 -19.03 -11.81 -1.29
CA VAL A 34 -17.90 -12.69 -0.99
C VAL A 34 -16.61 -11.88 -0.92
N LEU A 35 -15.69 -12.32 -0.06
CA LEU A 35 -14.34 -11.76 -0.03
C LEU A 35 -13.56 -12.22 -1.27
N GLN A 36 -12.93 -11.29 -1.98
CA GLN A 36 -12.11 -11.63 -3.16
C GLN A 36 -10.90 -12.49 -2.78
N HIS A 37 -10.38 -12.30 -1.56
CA HIS A 37 -9.34 -13.14 -0.99
C HIS A 37 -9.67 -13.47 0.46
N MET A 38 -9.35 -14.70 0.87
CA MET A 38 -9.60 -15.19 2.23
C MET A 38 -8.90 -14.34 3.28
N LEU A 39 -9.53 -14.21 4.46
CA LEU A 39 -9.03 -13.40 5.58
C LEU A 39 -7.59 -13.76 6.01
N HIS A 40 -7.21 -15.03 5.92
CA HIS A 40 -5.88 -15.50 6.30
C HIS A 40 -4.78 -15.06 5.30
N ASN A 41 -5.15 -14.74 4.05
CA ASN A 41 -4.21 -14.29 3.01
C ASN A 41 -4.02 -12.76 3.05
N ILE A 42 -3.66 -12.25 4.23
CA ILE A 42 -3.58 -10.81 4.54
C ILE A 42 -2.71 -10.05 3.53
N ASN A 43 -1.52 -10.56 3.19
CA ASN A 43 -0.61 -9.84 2.31
C ASN A 43 -1.14 -9.74 0.86
N PHE A 44 -1.84 -10.77 0.37
CA PHE A 44 -2.48 -10.75 -0.94
C PHE A 44 -3.65 -9.77 -0.99
N ARG A 45 -4.44 -9.71 0.09
CA ARG A 45 -5.51 -8.72 0.24
C ARG A 45 -4.98 -7.29 0.16
N VAL A 46 -3.98 -6.98 0.98
CA VAL A 46 -3.38 -5.65 1.02
C VAL A 46 -2.78 -5.29 -0.35
N ALA A 47 -2.06 -6.22 -0.99
CA ALA A 47 -1.49 -6.01 -2.31
C ALA A 47 -2.57 -5.67 -3.35
N ASN A 48 -3.69 -6.40 -3.34
CA ASN A 48 -4.81 -6.16 -4.25
C ASN A 48 -5.49 -4.81 -4.00
N TYR A 49 -5.79 -4.49 -2.73
CA TYR A 49 -6.51 -3.26 -2.38
C TYR A 49 -5.65 -1.99 -2.52
N THR A 50 -4.33 -2.12 -2.48
CA THR A 50 -3.40 -0.97 -2.56
C THR A 50 -2.64 -0.89 -3.88
N GLY A 51 -2.73 -1.91 -4.73
CA GLY A 51 -2.13 -1.93 -6.07
C GLY A 51 -0.61 -2.12 -6.04
N VAL A 52 -0.04 -2.54 -4.90
CA VAL A 52 1.40 -2.76 -4.74
C VAL A 52 1.73 -4.25 -4.73
N SER A 53 2.99 -4.59 -5.02
CA SER A 53 3.41 -6.01 -5.02
C SER A 53 3.35 -6.63 -3.62
N VAL A 54 3.05 -7.93 -3.53
CA VAL A 54 3.11 -8.70 -2.27
C VAL A 54 4.49 -8.61 -1.60
N ARG A 55 5.56 -8.51 -2.41
CA ARG A 55 6.93 -8.28 -1.91
C ARG A 55 7.04 -6.94 -1.21
N THR A 56 6.47 -5.88 -1.78
CA THR A 56 6.42 -4.55 -1.17
C THR A 56 5.66 -4.59 0.16
N VAL A 57 4.48 -5.22 0.19
CA VAL A 57 3.69 -5.41 1.43
C VAL A 57 4.50 -6.15 2.49
N THR A 58 5.19 -7.23 2.11
CA THR A 58 6.01 -8.03 3.02
C THR A 58 7.18 -7.21 3.59
N SER A 59 7.84 -6.41 2.75
CA SER A 59 8.92 -5.52 3.18
C SER A 59 8.43 -4.46 4.16
N ILE A 60 7.33 -3.79 3.84
CA ILE A 60 6.68 -2.78 4.71
C ILE A 60 6.28 -3.40 6.04
N ARG A 61 5.71 -4.61 6.02
CA ARG A 61 5.26 -5.30 7.23
C ARG A 61 6.44 -5.68 8.13
N LYS A 62 7.54 -6.15 7.56
CA LYS A 62 8.78 -6.41 8.30
C LYS A 62 9.32 -5.12 8.91
N GLU A 63 9.42 -4.07 8.11
CA GLU A 63 9.91 -2.77 8.58
C GLU A 63 9.05 -2.17 9.69
N GLY A 64 7.72 -2.25 9.57
CA GLY A 64 6.80 -1.75 10.60
C GLY A 64 6.87 -2.53 11.90
N PHE A 65 7.17 -3.84 11.84
CA PHE A 65 7.44 -4.62 13.04
C PHE A 65 8.70 -4.13 13.76
N GLU A 66 9.79 -3.90 13.03
CA GLU A 66 11.05 -3.38 13.59
C GLU A 66 10.92 -1.93 14.09
N ALA A 67 10.09 -1.11 13.44
CA ALA A 67 9.94 0.31 13.75
C ALA A 67 9.14 0.58 15.03
N GLY A 68 8.34 -0.37 15.53
CA GLY A 68 7.65 -0.27 16.82
C GLY A 68 6.74 0.96 17.01
N GLY A 69 6.26 1.57 15.91
CA GLY A 69 5.44 2.79 15.93
C GLY A 69 6.16 4.05 15.43
N ALA A 70 7.47 3.98 15.17
CA ALA A 70 8.19 5.02 14.44
C ALA A 70 7.77 5.04 12.95
N ALA A 71 8.00 6.17 12.28
CA ALA A 71 7.74 6.29 10.85
C ALA A 71 8.64 5.32 10.05
N LEU A 72 8.07 4.65 9.05
CA LEU A 72 8.84 3.79 8.16
C LEU A 72 9.83 4.62 7.34
N SER A 73 11.01 4.07 7.13
CA SER A 73 12.03 4.62 6.25
C SER A 73 11.51 4.58 4.81
N ASN A 74 11.44 5.74 4.16
CA ASN A 74 10.97 5.79 2.79
C ASN A 74 12.02 5.10 1.88
N PRO A 75 11.74 3.95 1.24
CA PRO A 75 12.76 3.14 0.55
C PRO A 75 13.47 3.87 -0.58
N GLY A 76 12.87 4.95 -1.10
CA GLY A 76 13.43 5.77 -2.17
C GLY A 76 14.70 6.55 -1.80
N LYS A 77 15.00 6.78 -0.51
CA LYS A 77 16.16 7.61 -0.11
C LYS A 77 17.51 6.87 -0.08
N LYS A 78 17.52 5.53 -0.13
CA LYS A 78 18.75 4.73 0.08
C LYS A 78 19.13 3.80 -1.08
N ARG A 79 18.40 3.81 -2.19
CA ARG A 79 18.81 3.00 -3.36
C ARG A 79 19.90 3.76 -4.11
N PRO A 80 21.16 3.29 -4.16
CA PRO A 80 22.12 3.83 -5.12
C PRO A 80 21.51 3.64 -6.52
N TYR A 81 21.48 4.73 -7.29
CA TYR A 81 21.12 4.69 -8.70
C TYR A 81 22.10 3.75 -9.41
N SER A 82 21.62 2.63 -9.93
CA SER A 82 22.44 1.79 -10.80
C SER A 82 22.51 2.48 -12.15
N GLU A 83 23.70 2.93 -12.56
CA GLU A 83 23.92 3.42 -13.92
C GLU A 83 23.44 2.35 -14.92
N GLU A 84 22.59 2.79 -15.84
CA GLU A 84 22.03 1.99 -16.91
C GLU A 84 23.17 1.46 -17.78
N LYS A 85 23.40 0.14 -17.78
CA LYS A 85 24.35 -0.47 -18.70
C LYS A 85 23.75 -0.38 -20.10
N THR A 86 24.24 0.58 -20.90
CA THR A 86 24.01 0.60 -22.35
C THR A 86 24.49 -0.74 -22.91
N ILE A 87 23.55 -1.58 -23.36
CA ILE A 87 23.88 -2.76 -24.14
C ILE A 87 24.27 -2.26 -25.53
N THR A 88 25.56 -2.23 -25.83
CA THR A 88 26.05 -2.06 -27.21
C THR A 88 25.89 -3.38 -27.96
N HIS A 89 25.17 -3.31 -29.08
CA HIS A 89 25.00 -4.37 -30.08
C HIS A 89 26.30 -4.76 -30.77
#